data_AF-A0A928ULN1-F1
#
_entry.id   AF-A0A928ULN1-F1
#
_cell.length_a   1.000
_cell.length_b   1.000
_cell.length_c   1.000
_cell.angle_alpha   90.00
_cell.angle_beta   90.00
_cell.angle_gamma   90.00
#
_symmetry.space_group_name_H-M   'P 1'
#
loop_
_entity.id
_entity.type
_entity.pdbx_description
1 polymer ?
#
loop_
_entity_poly.entity_id
_entity_poly.type
_entity_poly.pdbx_seq_one_letter_code
_entity_poly.pdbx_strand_id
1 'polypeptide(L)'
;MKKLPAFKAGDTIAVYSKIKEGGKERLQKFQGVVLKVQGSGMGRSFTVRKMSSSIGVEKTYPFSSPFLDRIELISQAKVRRGRLFFLRELSGRAARLKSVVLQKETKK
;
A
#
# COMPACT_ATOMS: atom_id res chain seq x y z
N MET A 1 -3.56 -17.18 9.43
CA MET A 1 -3.72 -15.92 8.65
C MET A 1 -3.10 -14.78 9.43
N LYS A 2 -2.15 -14.03 8.86
CA LYS A 2 -1.62 -12.83 9.51
C LYS A 2 -2.73 -11.78 9.64
N LYS A 3 -2.96 -11.25 10.84
CA LYS A 3 -3.85 -10.09 11.03
C LYS A 3 -3.22 -8.89 10.34
N LEU A 4 -3.77 -8.49 9.20
CA LEU A 4 -3.39 -7.27 8.52
C LEU A 4 -4.25 -6.11 9.04
N PRO A 5 -3.69 -4.90 9.18
CA PRO A 5 -4.48 -3.73 9.57
C PRO A 5 -5.61 -3.49 8.56
N ALA A 6 -6.73 -2.97 9.04
CA ALA A 6 -7.79 -2.50 8.16
C ALA A 6 -7.32 -1.24 7.41
N PHE A 7 -7.43 -1.25 6.09
CA PHE A 7 -7.18 -0.11 5.23
C PHE A 7 -8.13 -0.15 4.02
N LYS A 8 -8.30 1.00 3.38
CA LYS A 8 -9.14 1.17 2.19
C LYS A 8 -8.39 1.88 1.07
N ALA A 9 -9.03 1.99 -0.10
CA ALA A 9 -8.53 2.84 -1.17
C ALA A 9 -8.33 4.27 -0.65
N GLY A 10 -7.24 4.91 -1.08
CA GLY A 10 -6.82 6.25 -0.65
C GLY A 10 -5.84 6.27 0.52
N ASP A 11 -5.86 5.26 1.38
CA ASP A 11 -4.93 5.20 2.51
C ASP A 11 -3.49 5.05 2.02
N THR A 12 -2.55 5.61 2.76
CA THR A 12 -1.13 5.36 2.54
C THR A 12 -0.66 4.25 3.46
N ILE A 13 -0.12 3.19 2.86
CA ILE A 13 0.41 2.04 3.59
C ILE A 13 1.87 1.79 3.22
N ALA A 14 2.62 1.22 4.17
CA ALA A 14 3.91 0.62 3.92
C ALA A 14 3.77 -0.91 3.91
N VAL A 15 4.05 -1.52 2.77
CA VAL A 15 4.03 -2.97 2.56
C VAL A 15 5.45 -3.49 2.68
N TYR A 16 5.65 -4.49 3.54
CA TYR A 16 6.92 -5.19 3.67
C TYR A 16 6.79 -6.56 3.00
N SER A 17 7.53 -6.78 1.93
CA SER A 17 7.54 -8.05 1.18
C SER A 17 8.91 -8.70 1.23
N LYS A 18 8.94 -10.01 1.44
CA LYS A 18 10.16 -10.82 1.32
C LYS A 18 10.55 -10.96 -0.15
N ILE A 19 11.81 -10.67 -0.44
CA ILE A 19 12.44 -10.92 -1.74
C ILE A 19 13.54 -11.94 -1.50
N LYS A 20 13.53 -13.00 -2.29
CA LYS A 20 14.56 -14.04 -2.29
C LYS A 20 15.34 -13.93 -3.59
N GLU A 21 16.61 -13.57 -3.48
CA GLU A 21 17.56 -13.52 -4.60
C GLU A 21 18.67 -14.53 -4.26
N GLY A 22 18.62 -15.71 -4.89
CA GLY A 22 19.47 -16.84 -4.55
C GLY A 22 19.17 -17.43 -3.16
N GLY A 23 20.20 -17.50 -2.31
CA GLY A 23 20.12 -18.04 -0.95
C GLY A 23 19.81 -17.01 0.15
N LYS A 24 19.74 -15.72 -0.17
CA LYS A 24 19.50 -14.65 0.82
C LYS A 24 18.07 -14.13 0.72
N GLU A 25 17.46 -13.91 1.88
CA GLU A 25 16.15 -13.25 2.01
C GLU A 25 16.33 -11.81 2.52
N ARG A 26 15.65 -10.86 1.87
CA ARG A 26 15.59 -9.46 2.32
C ARG A 26 14.15 -8.96 2.37
N LEU A 27 13.85 -8.07 3.32
CA LEU A 27 12.58 -7.38 3.38
C LEU A 27 12.64 -6.09 2.56
N GLN A 28 11.85 -6.00 1.51
CA GLN A 28 11.66 -4.76 0.76
C GLN A 28 10.44 -4.00 1.27
N LYS A 29 10.64 -2.74 1.62
CA LYS A 29 9.56 -1.79 1.94
C LYS A 29 9.04 -1.13 0.66
N PHE A 30 7.74 -1.18 0.44
CA PHE A 30 7.03 -0.43 -0.59
C PHE A 30 5.94 0.42 0.05
N GLN A 31 6.19 1.73 0.15
CA GLN A 31 5.25 2.69 0.74
C GLN A 31 4.57 3.50 -0.37
N GLY A 32 3.25 3.58 -0.32
CA GLY A 32 2.45 4.33 -1.29
C GLY A 32 0.96 4.32 -0.99
N VAL A 33 0.19 4.92 -1.89
CA VAL A 33 -1.27 5.05 -1.78
C VAL A 33 -1.95 3.79 -2.31
N VAL A 34 -2.94 3.28 -1.60
CA VAL A 34 -3.79 2.18 -2.07
C VAL A 34 -4.73 2.71 -3.15
N LEU A 35 -4.53 2.30 -4.41
CA LEU A 35 -5.40 2.68 -5.51
C LEU A 35 -6.74 1.97 -5.48
N LYS A 36 -6.72 0.68 -5.13
CA LYS A 36 -7.89 -0.18 -5.07
C LYS A 36 -7.65 -1.35 -4.14
N VAL A 37 -8.75 -1.84 -3.60
CA VAL A 37 -8.87 -3.18 -2.99
C VAL A 37 -9.92 -3.92 -3.82
N GLN A 38 -9.65 -5.15 -4.20
CA GLN A 38 -10.51 -5.91 -5.10
C GLN A 38 -10.53 -7.41 -4.76
N GLY A 39 -11.51 -8.11 -5.31
CA GLY A 39 -11.72 -9.54 -5.09
C GLY A 39 -12.31 -9.86 -3.72
N SER A 40 -12.58 -11.13 -3.51
CA SER A 40 -13.12 -11.71 -2.28
C SER A 40 -12.40 -13.04 -1.97
N GLY A 41 -12.54 -13.52 -0.73
CA GLY A 41 -11.93 -14.77 -0.30
C GLY A 41 -10.41 -14.84 -0.57
N MET A 42 -9.97 -15.92 -1.20
CA MET A 42 -8.56 -16.15 -1.54
C MET A 42 -8.04 -15.23 -2.66
N GLY A 43 -8.92 -14.75 -3.54
CA GLY A 43 -8.57 -13.85 -4.65
C GLY A 43 -8.49 -12.37 -4.25
N ARG A 44 -8.66 -12.06 -2.96
CA ARG A 44 -8.61 -10.68 -2.47
C ARG A 44 -7.20 -10.12 -2.64
N SER A 45 -7.09 -8.96 -3.27
CA SER A 45 -5.83 -8.25 -3.50
C SER A 45 -5.98 -6.74 -3.39
N PHE A 46 -4.86 -6.04 -3.28
CA PHE A 46 -4.81 -4.59 -3.26
C PHE A 46 -3.64 -4.06 -4.08
N THR A 47 -3.80 -2.88 -4.68
CA THR A 47 -2.77 -2.25 -5.50
C THR A 47 -2.28 -0.98 -4.83
N VAL A 48 -0.97 -0.87 -4.64
CA VAL A 48 -0.29 0.29 -4.06
C VAL A 48 0.48 1.02 -5.15
N ARG A 49 0.34 2.35 -5.21
CA ARG A 49 1.04 3.24 -6.14
C ARG A 49 1.98 4.17 -5.39
N LYS A 50 3.20 4.33 -5.91
CA LYS A 50 4.13 5.39 -5.49
C LYS A 50 4.81 6.01 -6.71
N MET A 51 5.25 7.26 -6.58
CA MET A 51 6.23 7.83 -7.51
C MET A 51 7.63 7.44 -7.04
N SER A 52 8.44 6.90 -7.94
CA SER A 52 9.85 6.53 -7.70
C SER A 52 10.67 7.14 -8.81
N SER A 53 11.57 8.07 -8.49
CA SER A 53 12.44 8.74 -9.49
C SER A 53 11.66 9.20 -10.73
N SER A 54 10.56 9.94 -10.51
CA SER A 54 9.63 10.44 -11.54
C SER A 54 8.79 9.40 -12.29
N ILE A 55 8.98 8.11 -12.03
CA ILE A 55 8.21 7.02 -12.63
C ILE A 55 7.12 6.56 -11.65
N GLY A 56 5.88 6.45 -12.13
CA GLY A 56 4.78 5.88 -11.35
C GLY A 56 4.90 4.36 -11.28
N VAL A 57 5.21 3.83 -10.08
CA VAL A 57 5.34 2.40 -9.85
C VAL A 57 4.10 1.90 -9.11
N GLU A 58 3.49 0.84 -9.65
CA GLU A 58 2.35 0.15 -9.04
C GLU A 58 2.74 -1.29 -8.70
N LYS A 59 2.36 -1.74 -7.50
CA LYS A 59 2.50 -3.14 -7.08
C LYS A 59 1.18 -3.66 -6.56
N THR A 60 0.79 -4.84 -7.03
CA THR A 60 -0.41 -5.54 -6.56
C THR A 60 -0.02 -6.70 -5.65
N TYR A 61 -0.64 -6.78 -4.48
CA TYR A 61 -0.36 -7.79 -3.48
C TYR A 61 -1.65 -8.58 -3.18
N PRO A 62 -1.62 -9.92 -3.24
CA PRO A 62 -2.65 -10.75 -2.63
C PRO A 62 -2.60 -10.64 -1.10
N PHE A 63 -3.75 -10.57 -0.44
CA PHE A 63 -3.80 -10.55 1.04
C PHE A 63 -3.27 -11.86 1.66
N SER A 64 -3.40 -12.98 0.93
CA SER A 64 -2.97 -14.32 1.33
C SER A 64 -1.52 -14.65 0.96
N SER A 65 -0.77 -13.71 0.35
CA SER A 65 0.57 -14.01 -0.17
C SER A 65 1.54 -14.42 0.95
N PRO A 66 2.30 -15.53 0.78
CA PRO A 66 3.30 -15.96 1.77
C PRO A 66 4.50 -15.01 1.82
N PHE A 67 4.74 -14.26 0.74
CA PHE A 67 5.83 -13.27 0.66
C PHE A 67 5.49 -11.97 1.36
N LEU A 68 4.24 -11.77 1.79
CA LEU A 68 3.83 -10.59 2.54
C LEU A 68 4.24 -10.74 4.01
N ASP A 69 5.17 -9.90 4.46
CA ASP A 69 5.63 -9.93 5.84
C ASP A 69 4.65 -9.21 6.77
N ARG A 70 4.48 -7.91 6.54
CA ARG A 70 3.57 -7.04 7.31
C ARG A 70 3.12 -5.84 6.48
N ILE A 71 2.04 -5.22 6.92
CA ILE A 71 1.54 -3.96 6.39
C ILE A 71 1.43 -2.98 7.55
N GLU A 72 1.86 -1.76 7.33
CA GLU A 72 1.73 -0.66 8.29
C GLU A 72 0.89 0.44 7.68
N LEU A 73 -0.17 0.84 8.38
CA LEU A 73 -0.99 1.99 7.99
C LEU A 73 -0.26 3.28 8.40
N ILE A 74 0.03 4.14 7.43
CA ILE A 74 0.79 5.38 7.64
C ILE A 74 -0.14 6.58 7.77
N SER A 75 -1.11 6.68 6.86
CA SER A 75 -2.13 7.73 6.92
C SER A 75 -3.43 7.23 6.33
N GLN A 76 -4.54 7.76 6.87
CA GLN A 76 -5.88 7.49 6.37
C GLN A 76 -6.33 8.65 5.49
N ALA A 77 -6.87 8.36 4.31
CA ALA A 77 -7.40 9.39 3.44
C ALA A 77 -8.93 9.45 3.46
N LYS A 78 -9.46 10.67 3.38
CA LYS A 78 -10.90 10.89 3.20
C LYS A 78 -11.23 10.88 1.70
N VAL A 79 -11.41 9.70 1.15
CA VAL A 79 -11.86 9.50 -0.23
C VAL A 79 -13.27 8.91 -0.28
N ARG A 80 -14.02 9.26 -1.33
CA ARG A 80 -15.37 8.72 -1.59
C ARG A 80 -15.38 7.58 -2.60
N ARG A 81 -14.34 7.47 -3.44
CA ARG A 81 -14.24 6.47 -4.52
C ARG A 81 -13.51 5.22 -4.03
N GLY A 82 -14.00 4.04 -4.41
CA GLY A 82 -13.36 2.74 -4.13
C GLY A 82 -12.18 2.39 -5.06
N ARG A 83 -12.03 3.12 -6.17
CA ARG A 83 -10.92 3.00 -7.13
C ARG A 83 -10.42 4.39 -7.50
N LEU A 84 -9.12 4.63 -7.35
CA LEU A 84 -8.51 5.95 -7.52
C LEU A 84 -7.61 6.03 -8.77
N PHE A 85 -8.04 5.43 -9.88
CA PHE A 85 -7.21 5.37 -11.10
C PHE A 85 -6.83 6.73 -11.68
N PHE A 86 -7.63 7.78 -11.41
CA PHE A 86 -7.31 9.15 -11.81
C PHE A 86 -5.97 9.64 -11.23
N LEU A 87 -5.48 9.06 -10.12
CA LEU A 87 -4.15 9.36 -9.57
C LEU A 87 -2.99 8.93 -10.48
N ARG A 88 -3.26 8.22 -11.59
CA ARG A 88 -2.26 7.89 -12.61
C ARG A 88 -1.89 9.08 -13.47
N GLU A 89 -2.86 9.94 -13.74
CA GLU A 89 -2.73 11.14 -14.59
C GLU A 89 -2.26 12.36 -13.79
N LEU A 90 -2.42 12.32 -12.47
CA LEU A 90 -2.04 13.41 -11.57
C LEU A 90 -0.61 13.24 -11.04
N SER A 91 0.08 14.36 -10.86
CA SER A 91 1.41 14.43 -10.23
C SER A 91 1.52 15.60 -9.25
N GLY A 92 2.60 15.62 -8.46
CA GLY A 92 2.91 16.72 -7.55
C GLY A 92 1.79 17.01 -6.53
N ARG A 93 1.38 18.29 -6.44
CA ARG A 93 0.32 18.73 -5.50
C ARG A 93 -1.06 18.20 -5.88
N ALA A 94 -1.34 18.01 -7.17
CA ALA A 94 -2.64 17.53 -7.65
C ALA A 94 -2.92 16.08 -7.23
N ALA A 95 -1.88 15.26 -7.10
CA ALA A 95 -2.01 13.87 -6.65
C ALA A 95 -2.16 13.71 -5.13
N ARG A 96 -2.06 14.80 -4.35
CA ARG A 96 -2.14 14.73 -2.87
C ARG A 96 -3.58 14.56 -2.42
N LEU A 97 -3.85 13.46 -1.73
CA LEU A 97 -5.12 13.22 -1.06
C LEU A 97 -5.15 13.88 0.32
N LYS A 98 -6.31 14.42 0.69
CA LYS A 98 -6.55 14.90 2.07
C LYS A 98 -6.51 13.72 3.02
N SER A 99 -5.52 13.71 3.91
CA SER A 99 -5.23 12.59 4.81
C SER A 99 -4.95 13.05 6.24
N VAL A 100 -5.18 12.13 7.18
CA VAL A 100 -4.82 12.25 8.59
C VAL A 100 -3.64 11.32 8.83
N VAL A 101 -2.52 11.88 9.28
CA VAL A 101 -1.31 11.10 9.62
C VAL A 101 -1.56 10.40 10.94
N LEU A 102 -1.38 9.09 10.98
CA LEU A 102 -1.43 8.34 12.23
C LEU A 102 -0.08 8.47 12.91
N GLN A 103 -0.04 9.14 14.06
CA GLN A 103 1.15 9.08 14.91
C GLN A 103 1.23 7.68 15.49
N LYS A 104 2.35 6.99 15.23
CA LYS A 104 2.65 5.78 15.99
C LYS A 104 3.20 6.22 17.33
N GLU A 105 2.55 5.82 18.42
CA GLU A 105 3.16 5.85 19.73
C GLU A 105 4.46 5.07 19.65
N THR A 106 5.58 5.75 19.85
CA THR A 106 6.89 5.13 20.06
C THR A 106 6.75 4.30 21.33
N LYS A 107 6.50 3.00 21.20
CA LYS A 107 6.72 2.07 22.32
C LYS A 107 8.21 2.12 22.64
N LYS A 108 8.51 2.85 23.70
CA LYS A 108 9.82 2.91 24.38
C LYS A 108 10.12 1.56 25.02
#